data_AF-A0A813DKC6-F1
#
_entry.id   AF-A0A813DKC6-F1
#
_cell.length_a   1.000
_cell.length_b   1.000
_cell.length_c   1.000
_cell.angle_alpha   90.00
_cell.angle_beta   90.00
_cell.angle_gamma   90.00
#
_symmetry.space_group_name_H-M   'P 1'
#
loop_
_entity.id
_entity.type
_entity.pdbx_description
1 polymer ?
#
loop_
_entity_poly.entity_id
_entity_poly.type
_entity_poly.pdbx_seq_one_letter_code
_entity_poly.pdbx_strand_id
1 'polypeptide(L)'
;MAVPGITDAGYPVQMQTKASEPEPENGAVERLELEQANGATHGGYLVVTVQGPNGPNRMAPFIAIIGKMEHQARIVDMAQYVIENSLVFSLMLEHGADSSISLIKELVTTSRNLNLNVSFSFGGGPDPNGPCPWPVGGAPPGSHPCTEELIASINVAVKGSLPAMLLHEMFEYLANTGGKLLEVKHKRDDRFSFNKECTKVSLRVRCPGVPISELYLNLQRICRVHSAEVAVREWEGMDRPNGKSLVVFGLSDVLCPYDVLDKVLVEAGIDPATVKCGNCKDSGAKAKVAALRGKDAVCMQRAAEKLEFTKGARLVCHSLKEIGFRLAVISSTGCRLILERVKQELGLDYAISRDLEVDKDNTFTGQYAGDHKEEGTAFNKADYLQLMAERDGIDLKNVILVGTFTQGMSDEAVRLSLDTFGPSIHFHAPESKKPCLLSMLYLLGFSGFDVDEMQCQRLKQEINGQALKEVIPEADVMSGASSPKMNPEVPPGSRRYLLRVRCEGNDLQSFAQLMEPLIPFCKAGTCTIERIQQVTLMSENALMGLSLTVNGLDPEAALK
;
A
#
# COMPACT_ATOMS: atom_id res chain seq x y z
N MET A 1 27.06 72.26 5.63
CA MET A 1 27.81 72.44 6.90
C MET A 1 28.58 71.15 7.20
N ALA A 2 29.67 71.22 7.96
CA ALA A 2 30.79 70.27 7.89
C ALA A 2 30.80 69.13 8.94
N VAL A 3 31.83 68.27 8.83
CA VAL A 3 32.16 67.00 9.51
C VAL A 3 33.70 66.97 9.65
N PRO A 4 34.39 66.36 10.66
CA PRO A 4 34.01 65.35 11.67
C PRO A 4 34.32 65.79 13.14
N GLY A 5 34.43 64.85 14.09
CA GLY A 5 35.60 64.88 15.01
C GLY A 5 35.46 64.45 16.49
N ILE A 6 35.75 63.18 16.76
CA ILE A 6 36.50 62.58 17.90
C ILE A 6 37.04 63.53 19.01
N THR A 7 36.85 63.16 20.29
CA THR A 7 37.89 63.17 21.36
C THR A 7 37.61 62.13 22.46
N ASP A 8 38.65 61.80 23.23
CA ASP A 8 38.80 60.62 24.11
C ASP A 8 39.35 61.03 25.52
N ALA A 9 39.48 60.05 26.43
CA ALA A 9 40.23 60.00 27.70
C ALA A 9 39.52 60.38 29.03
N GLY A 10 39.60 59.49 30.04
CA GLY A 10 39.16 59.75 31.42
C GLY A 10 39.03 58.58 32.43
N TYR A 11 39.95 57.61 32.47
CA TYR A 11 40.06 56.59 33.56
C TYR A 11 40.56 57.21 34.90
N PRO A 12 40.65 56.50 36.08
CA PRO A 12 40.41 55.07 36.42
C PRO A 12 39.41 54.89 37.63
N VAL A 13 39.10 53.69 38.20
CA VAL A 13 39.94 52.85 39.11
C VAL A 13 39.25 51.50 39.48
N GLN A 14 40.07 50.44 39.47
CA GLN A 14 40.01 49.11 40.13
C GLN A 14 38.96 48.04 39.80
N MET A 15 39.53 46.88 39.43
CA MET A 15 38.97 45.54 39.47
C MET A 15 38.64 45.08 40.89
N GLN A 16 37.65 44.20 41.03
CA GLN A 16 37.88 42.92 41.71
C GLN A 16 37.10 41.79 41.03
N THR A 17 37.75 40.65 40.87
CA THR A 17 37.23 39.46 40.20
C THR A 17 36.47 38.56 41.17
N LYS A 18 35.40 37.93 40.69
CA LYS A 18 35.03 36.57 41.13
C LYS A 18 34.22 35.88 40.03
N ALA A 19 34.70 34.70 39.63
CA ALA A 19 33.97 33.82 38.75
C ALA A 19 32.86 33.09 39.54
N SER A 20 31.75 32.81 38.85
CA SER A 20 30.70 31.90 39.29
C SER A 20 30.25 31.10 38.08
N GLU A 21 30.41 29.79 38.15
CA GLU A 21 29.93 28.84 37.14
C GLU A 21 28.39 28.78 37.18
N PRO A 22 27.70 28.54 36.06
CA PRO A 22 26.25 28.34 36.06
C PRO A 22 25.90 26.91 36.51
N GLU A 23 25.10 26.79 37.56
CA GLU A 23 24.46 25.52 37.92
C GLU A 23 23.41 25.10 36.87
N PRO A 24 23.17 23.79 36.65
CA PRO A 24 22.22 23.32 35.66
C PRO A 24 20.75 23.38 36.14
N GLU A 25 19.91 24.09 35.40
CA GLU A 25 18.45 24.15 35.60
C GLU A 25 17.77 22.80 35.30
N ASN A 26 17.74 21.89 36.28
CA ASN A 26 17.02 20.61 36.19
C ASN A 26 15.76 20.52 37.09
N GLY A 27 15.38 21.61 37.77
CA GLY A 27 14.29 21.60 38.76
C GLY A 27 12.88 21.98 38.26
N ALA A 28 12.73 22.41 37.00
CA ALA A 28 11.47 22.97 36.50
C ALA A 28 10.49 21.92 35.94
N VAL A 29 11.00 20.85 35.32
CA VAL A 29 10.16 19.83 34.65
C VAL A 29 9.41 18.97 35.67
N GLU A 30 10.03 18.64 36.80
CA GLU A 30 9.44 17.79 37.85
C GLU A 30 8.17 18.35 38.50
N ARG A 31 7.90 19.66 38.40
CA ARG A 31 6.72 20.27 39.06
C ARG A 31 5.45 20.28 38.21
N LEU A 32 5.58 20.26 36.88
CA LEU A 32 4.42 20.35 35.98
C LEU A 32 3.74 19.00 35.72
N GLU A 33 4.46 17.88 35.82
CA GLU A 33 3.90 16.54 35.61
C GLU A 33 3.14 15.99 36.84
N LEU A 34 3.36 16.55 38.04
CA LEU A 34 2.77 16.07 39.29
C LEU A 34 1.44 16.75 39.68
N GLU A 35 1.18 17.99 39.23
CA GLU A 35 -0.05 18.71 39.63
C GLU A 35 -1.32 18.15 38.98
N GLN A 36 -1.24 17.47 37.83
CA GLN A 36 -2.40 16.83 37.20
C GLN A 36 -2.85 15.52 37.87
N ALA A 37 -2.08 14.98 38.83
CA ALA A 37 -2.40 13.72 39.50
C ALA A 37 -3.50 13.83 40.60
N ASN A 38 -3.84 15.04 41.05
CA ASN A 38 -4.71 15.26 42.24
C ASN A 38 -6.23 15.24 41.95
N GLY A 39 -6.68 14.60 40.85
CA GLY A 39 -8.01 14.84 40.27
C GLY A 39 -8.86 13.64 39.86
N ALA A 40 -8.58 12.40 40.27
CA ALA A 40 -9.46 11.25 39.95
C ALA A 40 -9.38 10.10 40.98
N THR A 41 -10.41 9.94 41.83
CA THR A 41 -10.53 8.83 42.80
C THR A 41 -11.32 7.63 42.25
N HIS A 42 -11.01 7.20 41.03
CA HIS A 42 -11.53 5.97 40.42
C HIS A 42 -10.40 5.22 39.71
N GLY A 43 -10.52 3.89 39.59
CA GLY A 43 -9.52 3.05 38.92
C GLY A 43 -9.24 3.55 37.50
N GLY A 44 -7.97 3.81 37.20
CA GLY A 44 -7.54 4.55 36.02
C GLY A 44 -6.86 3.66 34.97
N TYR A 45 -6.78 4.19 33.75
CA TYR A 45 -5.99 3.60 32.68
C TYR A 45 -4.71 4.41 32.48
N LEU A 46 -3.57 3.75 32.66
CA LEU A 46 -2.24 4.31 32.47
C LEU A 46 -1.63 3.70 31.22
N VAL A 47 -1.40 4.52 30.19
CA VAL A 47 -0.64 4.10 29.01
C VAL A 47 0.83 4.45 29.23
N VAL A 48 1.68 3.43 29.29
CA VAL A 48 3.13 3.52 29.44
C VAL A 48 3.76 3.27 28.09
N THR A 49 4.49 4.24 27.54
CA THR A 49 5.23 4.08 26.28
C THR A 49 6.73 4.15 26.54
N VAL A 50 7.46 3.13 26.12
CA VAL A 50 8.91 2.99 26.32
C VAL A 50 9.62 2.96 24.97
N GLN A 51 10.71 3.72 24.84
CA GLN A 51 11.49 3.86 23.61
C GLN A 51 12.99 3.78 23.88
N GLY A 52 13.75 3.15 22.98
CA GLY A 52 15.21 3.24 22.99
C GLY A 52 15.89 2.22 22.07
N PRO A 53 17.19 1.93 22.28
CA PRO A 53 17.89 0.92 21.50
C PRO A 53 17.30 -0.48 21.73
N ASN A 54 16.99 -1.18 20.64
CA ASN A 54 16.56 -2.56 20.69
C ASN A 54 17.65 -3.49 21.24
N GLY A 55 17.24 -4.61 21.83
CA GLY A 55 18.13 -5.61 22.40
C GLY A 55 17.38 -6.70 23.17
N PRO A 56 18.10 -7.75 23.62
CA PRO A 56 17.52 -8.77 24.49
C PRO A 56 17.11 -8.17 25.85
N ASN A 57 16.11 -8.78 26.49
CA ASN A 57 15.68 -8.47 27.85
C ASN A 57 15.28 -7.00 28.14
N ARG A 58 14.90 -6.22 27.11
CA ARG A 58 14.49 -4.80 27.29
C ARG A 58 13.12 -4.62 27.94
N MET A 59 12.23 -5.59 27.79
CA MET A 59 10.82 -5.47 28.14
C MET A 59 10.44 -6.25 29.41
N ALA A 60 11.05 -7.43 29.63
CA ALA A 60 10.74 -8.27 30.78
C ALA A 60 10.93 -7.58 32.15
N PRO A 61 11.90 -6.65 32.36
CA PRO A 61 11.99 -5.89 33.60
C PRO A 61 10.74 -5.04 33.90
N PHE A 62 10.10 -4.46 32.87
CA PHE A 62 8.87 -3.68 33.03
C PHE A 62 7.69 -4.60 33.37
N ILE A 63 7.57 -5.75 32.71
CA ILE A 63 6.54 -6.76 33.00
C ILE A 63 6.70 -7.33 34.42
N ALA A 64 7.93 -7.55 34.88
CA ALA A 64 8.23 -8.02 36.23
C ALA A 64 7.83 -7.02 37.32
N ILE A 65 7.94 -5.72 37.05
CA ILE A 65 7.45 -4.64 37.93
C ILE A 65 5.92 -4.67 37.95
N ILE A 66 5.27 -4.60 36.78
CA ILE A 66 3.81 -4.58 36.66
C ILE A 66 3.17 -5.80 37.34
N GLY A 67 3.82 -6.97 37.28
CA GLY A 67 3.36 -8.21 37.91
C GLY A 67 3.47 -8.27 39.45
N LYS A 68 4.03 -7.25 40.12
CA LYS A 68 4.03 -7.17 41.59
C LYS A 68 2.61 -6.94 42.12
N MET A 69 2.17 -7.79 43.05
CA MET A 69 0.83 -7.67 43.67
C MET A 69 0.58 -6.31 44.33
N GLU A 70 1.63 -5.65 44.82
CA GLU A 70 1.59 -4.32 45.45
C GLU A 70 1.02 -3.22 44.54
N HIS A 71 1.21 -3.33 43.21
CA HIS A 71 0.71 -2.32 42.28
C HIS A 71 -0.72 -2.56 41.80
N GLN A 72 -1.31 -3.74 42.06
CA GLN A 72 -2.65 -4.13 41.60
C GLN A 72 -2.90 -3.81 40.11
N ALA A 73 -1.86 -3.90 39.28
CA ALA A 73 -1.88 -3.46 37.89
C ALA A 73 -2.18 -4.64 36.95
N ARG A 74 -3.07 -4.44 35.98
CA ARG A 74 -3.41 -5.43 34.95
C ARG A 74 -3.09 -4.88 33.58
N ILE A 75 -2.36 -5.65 32.77
CA ILE A 75 -2.16 -5.34 31.35
C ILE A 75 -3.48 -5.58 30.62
N VAL A 76 -4.00 -4.52 30.00
CA VAL A 76 -5.23 -4.52 29.20
C VAL A 76 -4.89 -4.74 27.72
N ASP A 77 -3.87 -4.04 27.23
CA ASP A 77 -3.36 -4.13 25.87
C ASP A 77 -1.84 -3.88 25.84
N MET A 78 -1.18 -4.38 24.80
CA MET A 78 0.27 -4.38 24.67
C MET A 78 0.70 -4.45 23.20
N ALA A 79 1.47 -3.46 22.76
CA ALA A 79 2.03 -3.41 21.41
C ALA A 79 3.56 -3.21 21.45
N GLN A 80 4.30 -3.93 20.60
CA GLN A 80 5.75 -3.77 20.44
C GLN A 80 6.10 -3.62 18.97
N TYR A 81 6.97 -2.65 18.68
CA TYR A 81 7.50 -2.35 17.36
C TYR A 81 9.02 -2.23 17.41
N VAL A 82 9.69 -2.71 16.36
CA VAL A 82 11.13 -2.49 16.15
C VAL A 82 11.30 -1.85 14.78
N ILE A 83 11.70 -0.58 14.78
CA ILE A 83 11.95 0.20 13.56
C ILE A 83 13.44 0.54 13.53
N GLU A 84 14.17 -0.06 12.59
CA GLU A 84 15.59 0.23 12.34
C GLU A 84 16.45 0.23 13.61
N ASN A 85 16.36 -0.87 14.37
CA ASN A 85 17.00 -1.11 15.67
C ASN A 85 16.62 -0.14 16.81
N SER A 86 15.59 0.69 16.63
CA SER A 86 14.86 1.35 17.72
C SER A 86 13.72 0.45 18.17
N LEU A 87 13.69 0.10 19.45
CA LEU A 87 12.55 -0.52 20.10
C LEU A 87 11.58 0.57 20.56
N VAL A 88 10.29 0.36 20.32
CA VAL A 88 9.21 1.02 21.03
C VAL A 88 8.20 -0.02 21.47
N PHE A 89 7.75 0.05 22.71
CA PHE A 89 6.58 -0.71 23.16
C PHE A 89 5.65 0.17 23.98
N SER A 90 4.35 -0.10 23.89
CA SER A 90 3.30 0.58 24.63
C SER A 90 2.51 -0.45 25.42
N LEU A 91 2.22 -0.15 26.68
CA LEU A 91 1.48 -0.98 27.62
C LEU A 91 0.30 -0.17 28.14
N MET A 92 -0.92 -0.66 27.94
CA MET A 92 -2.12 -0.09 28.55
C MET A 92 -2.39 -0.86 29.85
N LEU A 93 -2.32 -0.15 30.98
CA LEU A 93 -2.43 -0.71 32.32
C LEU A 93 -3.70 -0.20 32.99
N GLU A 94 -4.54 -1.10 33.48
CA GLU A 94 -5.58 -0.80 34.47
C GLU A 94 -4.92 -0.84 35.86
N HIS A 95 -5.14 0.17 36.70
CA HIS A 95 -4.51 0.26 38.03
C HIS A 95 -5.50 0.66 39.14
N GLY A 96 -5.23 0.21 40.36
CA GLY A 96 -5.94 0.65 41.57
C GLY A 96 -5.64 2.11 41.92
N ALA A 97 -6.57 2.76 42.63
CA ALA A 97 -6.56 4.21 42.90
C ALA A 97 -5.25 4.71 43.55
N ASP A 98 -4.67 3.95 44.48
CA ASP A 98 -3.52 4.38 45.29
C ASP A 98 -2.15 3.93 44.76
N SER A 99 -2.10 3.21 43.63
CA SER A 99 -0.91 2.44 43.20
C SER A 99 -0.03 3.10 42.13
N SER A 100 -0.54 4.13 41.43
CA SER A 100 0.06 4.69 40.21
C SER A 100 1.44 5.29 40.41
N ILE A 101 1.65 6.09 41.46
CA ILE A 101 2.90 6.83 41.71
C ILE A 101 4.08 5.89 41.99
N SER A 102 3.85 4.83 42.78
CA SER A 102 4.86 3.82 43.09
C SER A 102 5.29 3.05 41.83
N LEU A 103 4.30 2.61 41.05
CA LEU A 103 4.51 1.93 39.77
C LEU A 103 5.31 2.82 38.79
N ILE A 104 4.90 4.06 38.57
CA ILE A 104 5.59 5.02 37.69
C ILE A 104 7.05 5.20 38.11
N LYS A 105 7.33 5.38 39.40
CA LYS A 105 8.70 5.56 39.92
C LYS A 105 9.60 4.36 39.61
N GLU A 106 9.11 3.14 39.76
CA GLU A 106 9.87 1.93 39.44
C GLU A 106 10.12 1.77 37.93
N LEU A 107 9.11 2.09 37.09
CA LEU A 107 9.23 2.03 35.64
C LEU A 107 10.25 3.08 35.13
N VAL A 108 10.24 4.30 35.66
CA VAL A 108 11.25 5.35 35.36
C VAL A 108 12.64 4.94 35.79
N THR A 109 12.79 4.37 36.98
CA THR A 109 14.09 3.89 37.49
C THR A 109 14.65 2.80 36.57
N THR A 110 13.79 1.89 36.13
CA THR A 110 14.15 0.77 35.24
C THR A 110 14.45 1.23 33.82
N SER A 111 13.74 2.22 33.30
CA SER A 111 14.03 2.79 31.98
C SER A 111 15.41 3.45 31.98
N ARG A 112 15.74 4.25 33.00
CA ARG A 112 17.07 4.87 33.18
C ARG A 112 18.18 3.80 33.23
N ASN A 113 18.02 2.74 34.02
CA ASN A 113 18.99 1.64 34.11
C ASN A 113 19.23 0.90 32.78
N LEU A 114 18.25 0.92 31.87
CA LEU A 114 18.32 0.25 30.57
C LEU A 114 18.71 1.20 29.42
N ASN A 115 18.95 2.49 29.69
CA ASN A 115 19.08 3.56 28.68
C ASN A 115 17.87 3.63 27.74
N LEU A 116 16.67 3.56 28.33
CA LEU A 116 15.38 3.70 27.68
C LEU A 116 14.66 4.95 28.18
N ASN A 117 14.03 5.67 27.26
CA ASN A 117 13.10 6.75 27.56
C ASN A 117 11.71 6.16 27.84
N VAL A 118 10.99 6.71 28.80
CA VAL A 118 9.60 6.35 29.09
C VAL A 118 8.75 7.62 29.11
N SER A 119 7.53 7.53 28.60
CA SER A 119 6.49 8.55 28.72
C SER A 119 5.19 7.91 29.22
N PHE A 120 4.42 8.70 29.95
CA PHE A 120 3.16 8.29 30.56
C PHE A 120 2.03 9.16 30.03
N SER A 121 0.88 8.56 29.76
CA SER A 121 -0.36 9.27 29.46
C SER A 121 -1.50 8.61 30.20
N PHE A 122 -2.23 9.40 31.00
CA PHE A 122 -3.41 8.95 31.72
C PHE A 122 -4.61 9.03 30.78
N GLY A 123 -5.24 7.87 30.54
CA GLY A 123 -6.48 7.79 29.77
C GLY A 123 -7.69 7.84 30.71
N GLY A 124 -8.72 8.58 30.29
CA GLY A 124 -10.07 8.09 30.57
C GLY A 124 -10.18 6.68 29.98
N GLY A 125 -10.85 5.78 30.69
CA GLY A 125 -11.00 4.39 30.23
C GLY A 125 -11.71 4.31 28.87
N PRO A 126 -11.68 3.14 28.20
CA PRO A 126 -12.50 2.91 27.02
C PRO A 126 -13.96 3.21 27.41
N ASP A 127 -14.52 4.27 26.84
CA ASP A 127 -15.90 4.66 27.11
C ASP A 127 -16.81 3.52 26.63
N PRO A 128 -17.60 2.87 27.53
CA PRO A 128 -18.48 1.77 27.14
C PRO A 128 -19.59 2.18 26.16
N ASN A 129 -19.79 3.49 25.95
CA ASN A 129 -20.71 4.05 24.94
C ASN A 129 -20.00 4.88 23.85
N GLY A 130 -18.68 5.03 23.91
CA GLY A 130 -17.90 5.74 22.91
C GLY A 130 -17.55 4.84 21.72
N PRO A 131 -17.20 5.41 20.55
CA PRO A 131 -16.71 4.61 19.44
C PRO A 131 -15.42 3.89 19.85
N CYS A 132 -15.42 2.55 19.79
CA CYS A 132 -14.20 1.78 19.99
C CYS A 132 -13.16 2.25 18.97
N PRO A 133 -11.99 2.79 19.38
CA PRO A 133 -11.01 3.32 18.43
C PRO A 133 -10.35 2.23 17.56
N TRP A 134 -10.64 0.96 17.84
CA TRP A 134 -10.07 -0.22 17.19
C TRP A 134 -11.12 -1.33 17.04
N PRO A 135 -11.16 -2.06 15.91
CA PRO A 135 -11.88 -3.32 15.82
C PRO A 135 -11.14 -4.38 16.66
N VAL A 136 -11.63 -4.61 17.89
CA VAL A 136 -11.20 -5.75 18.70
C VAL A 136 -11.54 -7.03 17.93
N GLY A 137 -10.53 -7.82 17.61
CA GLY A 137 -10.70 -9.07 16.86
C GLY A 137 -11.55 -10.08 17.65
N GLY A 138 -12.86 -10.08 17.41
CA GLY A 138 -13.82 -10.93 18.11
C GLY A 138 -15.13 -10.25 18.55
N ALA A 139 -15.37 -8.97 18.24
CA ALA A 139 -16.67 -8.36 18.49
C ALA A 139 -17.79 -9.06 17.70
N PRO A 140 -18.93 -9.43 18.32
CA PRO A 140 -20.05 -10.02 17.60
C PRO A 140 -20.74 -8.97 16.70
N PRO A 141 -21.21 -9.35 15.49
CA PRO A 141 -21.87 -8.40 14.60
C PRO A 141 -23.22 -7.97 15.20
N GLY A 142 -23.39 -6.68 15.47
CA GLY A 142 -24.69 -6.08 15.79
C GLY A 142 -24.77 -5.12 16.99
N SER A 143 -23.68 -4.88 17.74
CA SER A 143 -23.67 -3.91 18.84
C SER A 143 -22.87 -2.64 18.49
N HIS A 144 -23.56 -1.49 18.60
CA HIS A 144 -23.12 -0.08 18.49
C HIS A 144 -23.51 0.64 17.17
N PRO A 145 -24.35 1.71 17.24
CA PRO A 145 -24.59 2.62 16.13
C PRO A 145 -23.52 3.73 16.11
N CYS A 146 -22.27 3.35 15.84
CA CYS A 146 -21.21 4.33 15.59
C CYS A 146 -21.30 4.82 14.14
N THR A 147 -21.17 6.12 13.92
CA THR A 147 -20.91 6.70 12.60
C THR A 147 -19.72 6.00 11.97
N GLU A 148 -19.91 5.39 10.80
CA GLU A 148 -18.95 4.48 10.15
C GLU A 148 -17.66 5.21 9.76
N GLU A 149 -16.65 5.19 10.65
CA GLU A 149 -15.32 5.70 10.35
C GLU A 149 -14.60 4.73 9.40
N LEU A 150 -14.55 5.08 8.11
CA LEU A 150 -13.80 4.33 7.12
C LEU A 150 -12.31 4.25 7.52
N ILE A 151 -11.82 3.04 7.76
CA ILE A 151 -10.39 2.74 7.78
C ILE A 151 -10.02 2.15 6.42
N ALA A 152 -9.21 2.88 5.66
CA ALA A 152 -8.73 2.46 4.35
C ALA A 152 -7.34 1.82 4.43
N SER A 153 -7.12 0.79 3.62
CA SER A 153 -5.82 0.27 3.22
C SER A 153 -5.49 0.80 1.82
N ILE A 154 -4.32 1.42 1.68
CA ILE A 154 -3.82 1.99 0.43
C ILE A 154 -2.50 1.30 0.10
N ASN A 155 -2.48 0.48 -0.94
CA ASN A 155 -1.26 -0.14 -1.45
C ASN A 155 -0.79 0.58 -2.71
N VAL A 156 0.45 1.06 -2.70
CA VAL A 156 1.10 1.72 -3.83
C VAL A 156 2.28 0.88 -4.30
N ALA A 157 2.35 0.61 -5.60
CA ALA A 157 3.46 -0.09 -6.25
C ALA A 157 4.18 0.86 -7.23
N VAL A 158 5.50 1.00 -7.05
CA VAL A 158 6.36 1.88 -7.86
C VAL A 158 7.42 1.06 -8.59
N LYS A 159 7.59 1.29 -9.90
CA LYS A 159 8.64 0.65 -10.72
C LYS A 159 9.98 1.37 -10.57
N GLY A 160 10.63 1.21 -9.42
CA GLY A 160 11.89 1.87 -9.10
C GLY A 160 12.04 2.13 -7.60
N SER A 161 12.85 3.11 -7.22
CA SER A 161 12.92 3.61 -5.85
C SER A 161 11.71 4.49 -5.54
N LEU A 162 11.31 4.58 -4.26
CA LEU A 162 10.17 5.37 -3.82
C LEU A 162 10.51 6.89 -3.85
N PRO A 163 9.78 7.73 -4.62
CA PRO A 163 10.01 9.17 -4.63
C PRO A 163 9.45 9.83 -3.35
N ALA A 164 10.21 10.72 -2.71
CA ALA A 164 9.70 11.50 -1.58
C ALA A 164 8.52 12.41 -1.97
N MET A 165 8.50 12.93 -3.20
CA MET A 165 7.39 13.73 -3.73
C MET A 165 6.07 12.96 -3.73
N LEU A 166 6.08 11.68 -4.11
CA LEU A 166 4.88 10.85 -4.12
C LEU A 166 4.31 10.69 -2.70
N LEU A 167 5.16 10.46 -1.70
CA LEU A 167 4.72 10.40 -0.30
C LEU A 167 4.21 11.76 0.20
N HIS A 168 4.89 12.86 -0.13
CA HIS A 168 4.48 14.20 0.26
C HIS A 168 3.10 14.55 -0.30
N GLU A 169 2.88 14.42 -1.62
CA GLU A 169 1.59 14.69 -2.28
C GLU A 169 0.47 13.77 -1.74
N MET A 170 0.78 12.51 -1.44
CA MET A 170 -0.18 11.60 -0.80
C MET A 170 -0.52 12.03 0.63
N PHE A 171 0.47 12.38 1.45
CA PHE A 171 0.23 12.81 2.84
C PHE A 171 -0.51 14.14 2.90
N GLU A 172 -0.19 15.10 2.03
CA GLU A 172 -0.92 16.36 1.89
C GLU A 172 -2.38 16.15 1.47
N TYR A 173 -2.63 15.29 0.47
CA TYR A 173 -4.00 14.94 0.08
C TYR A 173 -4.77 14.30 1.25
N LEU A 174 -4.17 13.34 1.95
CA LEU A 174 -4.80 12.67 3.08
C LEU A 174 -5.03 13.62 4.28
N ALA A 175 -4.12 14.56 4.54
CA ALA A 175 -4.30 15.63 5.54
C ALA A 175 -5.50 16.52 5.20
N ASN A 176 -5.58 16.98 3.94
CA ASN A 176 -6.68 17.82 3.45
C ASN A 176 -8.05 17.13 3.50
N THR A 177 -8.09 15.80 3.48
CA THR A 177 -9.31 15.00 3.70
C THR A 177 -9.66 14.75 5.17
N GLY A 178 -8.92 15.33 6.13
CA GLY A 178 -9.10 15.07 7.57
C GLY A 178 -8.66 13.67 8.00
N GLY A 179 -7.84 13.00 7.17
CA GLY A 179 -7.36 11.66 7.46
C GLY A 179 -6.36 11.60 8.61
N LYS A 180 -6.27 10.44 9.27
CA LYS A 180 -5.23 10.11 10.26
C LYS A 180 -4.46 8.86 9.85
N LEU A 181 -3.14 8.96 9.81
CA LEU A 181 -2.25 7.86 9.43
C LEU A 181 -2.13 6.87 10.60
N LEU A 182 -2.61 5.64 10.45
CA LEU A 182 -2.51 4.63 11.51
C LEU A 182 -1.19 3.86 11.42
N GLU A 183 -0.75 3.57 10.20
CA GLU A 183 0.46 2.80 9.94
C GLU A 183 1.01 3.06 8.53
N VAL A 184 2.34 3.08 8.38
CA VAL A 184 3.03 2.91 7.10
C VAL A 184 3.93 1.68 7.18
N LYS A 185 3.63 0.68 6.34
CA LYS A 185 4.51 -0.46 6.07
C LYS A 185 5.16 -0.25 4.70
N HIS A 186 6.35 0.35 4.67
CA HIS A 186 7.32 0.06 3.62
C HIS A 186 8.45 -0.76 4.25
N LYS A 187 8.25 -2.08 4.29
CA LYS A 187 9.37 -3.01 4.47
C LYS A 187 10.22 -2.97 3.20
N ARG A 188 11.49 -3.39 3.32
CA ARG A 188 12.29 -3.79 2.15
C ARG A 188 11.68 -5.06 1.52
N ASP A 189 10.57 -4.89 0.80
CA ASP A 189 10.29 -5.66 -0.41
C ASP A 189 11.29 -5.18 -1.46
N ASP A 190 12.57 -5.38 -1.18
CA ASP A 190 13.61 -4.67 -1.91
C ASP A 190 13.76 -5.26 -3.31
N ARG A 191 13.80 -4.31 -4.24
CA ARG A 191 14.19 -4.49 -5.63
C ARG A 191 15.54 -5.24 -5.79
N PHE A 192 16.31 -5.42 -4.71
CA PHE A 192 17.64 -6.00 -4.77
C PHE A 192 17.79 -7.39 -4.14
N SER A 193 17.04 -7.76 -3.09
CA SER A 193 17.20 -9.08 -2.45
C SER A 193 16.12 -10.09 -2.84
N PHE A 194 14.90 -9.65 -3.17
CA PHE A 194 13.81 -10.57 -3.56
C PHE A 194 13.25 -10.29 -4.97
N ASN A 195 12.58 -9.15 -5.20
CA ASN A 195 11.62 -9.08 -6.31
C ASN A 195 12.11 -8.50 -7.66
N LYS A 196 13.24 -7.77 -7.69
CA LYS A 196 13.85 -7.12 -8.88
C LYS A 196 13.00 -6.08 -9.65
N GLU A 197 11.70 -5.96 -9.42
CA GLU A 197 10.78 -5.23 -10.31
C GLU A 197 10.04 -4.04 -9.67
N CYS A 198 9.60 -4.14 -8.41
CA CYS A 198 8.65 -3.17 -7.83
C CYS A 198 8.94 -2.88 -6.34
N THR A 199 8.69 -1.64 -5.93
CA THR A 199 8.73 -1.19 -4.53
C THR A 199 7.30 -0.99 -4.05
N LYS A 200 6.91 -1.64 -2.95
CA LYS A 200 5.58 -1.52 -2.33
C LYS A 200 5.60 -0.63 -1.09
N VAL A 201 4.62 0.27 -1.00
CA VAL A 201 4.25 0.99 0.24
C VAL A 201 2.81 0.66 0.56
N SER A 202 2.55 0.20 1.78
CA SER A 202 1.20 0.01 2.30
C SER A 202 0.93 1.04 3.40
N LEU A 203 -0.15 1.79 3.28
CA LEU A 203 -0.62 2.76 4.27
C LEU A 203 -1.95 2.27 4.84
N ARG A 204 -2.14 2.43 6.16
CA ARG A 204 -3.43 2.31 6.82
C ARG A 204 -3.85 3.69 7.30
N VAL A 205 -5.03 4.15 6.91
CA VAL A 205 -5.48 5.52 7.18
C VAL A 205 -6.94 5.49 7.64
N ARG A 206 -7.27 6.22 8.71
CA ARG A 206 -8.65 6.52 9.11
C ARG A 206 -9.09 7.78 8.38
N CYS A 207 -10.12 7.70 7.54
CA CYS A 207 -10.61 8.81 6.70
C CYS A 207 -12.12 9.02 6.96
N PRO A 208 -12.51 9.87 7.93
CA PRO A 208 -13.91 10.05 8.28
C PRO A 208 -14.70 10.71 7.14
N GLY A 209 -15.79 10.07 6.71
CA GLY A 209 -16.75 10.64 5.75
C GLY A 209 -16.32 10.71 4.28
N VAL A 210 -15.17 10.12 3.90
CA VAL A 210 -14.69 10.12 2.51
C VAL A 210 -14.92 8.74 1.87
N PRO A 211 -15.63 8.63 0.73
CA PRO A 211 -15.87 7.34 0.07
C PRO A 211 -14.59 6.80 -0.62
N ILE A 212 -14.54 5.48 -0.80
CA ILE A 212 -13.40 4.78 -1.42
C ILE A 212 -13.19 5.25 -2.85
N SER A 213 -14.27 5.47 -3.59
CA SER A 213 -14.22 5.97 -4.95
C SER A 213 -13.47 7.30 -5.06
N GLU A 214 -13.66 8.21 -4.10
CA GLU A 214 -12.98 9.51 -4.08
C GLU A 214 -11.51 9.40 -3.69
N LEU A 215 -11.19 8.61 -2.66
CA LEU A 215 -9.80 8.31 -2.28
C LEU A 215 -9.06 7.68 -3.46
N TYR A 216 -9.64 6.65 -4.10
CA TYR A 216 -9.04 5.96 -5.24
C TYR A 216 -8.83 6.91 -6.43
N LEU A 217 -9.85 7.66 -6.86
CA LEU A 217 -9.73 8.51 -8.05
C LEU A 217 -8.70 9.63 -7.88
N ASN A 218 -8.56 10.21 -6.69
CA ASN A 218 -7.56 11.25 -6.42
C ASN A 218 -6.15 10.67 -6.24
N LEU A 219 -5.99 9.60 -5.45
CA LEU A 219 -4.70 8.92 -5.30
C LEU A 219 -4.21 8.32 -6.63
N GLN A 220 -5.12 7.85 -7.49
CA GLN A 220 -4.80 7.37 -8.84
C GLN A 220 -4.21 8.48 -9.71
N ARG A 221 -4.74 9.72 -9.63
CA ARG A 221 -4.19 10.89 -10.36
C ARG A 221 -2.77 11.22 -9.87
N ILE A 222 -2.56 11.28 -8.56
CA ILE A 222 -1.24 11.51 -7.94
C ILE A 222 -0.25 10.43 -8.38
N CYS A 223 -0.59 9.15 -8.16
CA CYS A 223 0.28 8.02 -8.50
C CYS A 223 0.64 7.98 -9.99
N ARG A 224 -0.30 8.31 -10.89
CA ARG A 224 -0.06 8.37 -12.34
C ARG A 224 1.05 9.35 -12.73
N VAL A 225 1.15 10.51 -12.06
CA VAL A 225 2.23 11.49 -12.32
C VAL A 225 3.59 10.89 -12.03
N HIS A 226 3.71 10.12 -10.94
CA HIS A 226 4.96 9.48 -10.49
C HIS A 226 5.19 8.08 -11.09
N SER A 227 4.45 7.69 -12.14
CA SER A 227 4.50 6.34 -12.75
C SER A 227 4.29 5.19 -11.75
N ALA A 228 3.45 5.43 -10.74
CA ALA A 228 3.05 4.49 -9.72
C ALA A 228 1.63 3.96 -9.97
N GLU A 229 1.36 2.78 -9.43
CA GLU A 229 0.06 2.11 -9.45
C GLU A 229 -0.49 2.06 -8.01
N VAL A 230 -1.80 2.17 -7.84
CA VAL A 230 -2.44 2.20 -6.51
C VAL A 230 -3.68 1.32 -6.48
N ALA A 231 -3.91 0.69 -5.33
CA ALA A 231 -5.16 0.05 -4.96
C ALA A 231 -5.61 0.61 -3.60
N VAL A 232 -6.91 0.89 -3.48
CA VAL A 232 -7.54 1.36 -2.24
C VAL A 232 -8.67 0.38 -1.88
N ARG A 233 -8.77 0.03 -0.60
CA ARG A 233 -9.80 -0.86 -0.07
C ARG A 233 -10.13 -0.49 1.37
N GLU A 234 -11.28 -0.91 1.86
CA GLU A 234 -11.55 -1.01 3.30
C GLU A 234 -10.52 -1.93 3.95
N TRP A 235 -10.00 -1.53 5.11
CA TRP A 235 -8.94 -2.22 5.82
C TRP A 235 -9.29 -3.68 6.14
N GLU A 236 -10.52 -3.93 6.56
CA GLU A 236 -11.00 -5.28 6.88
C GLU A 236 -10.88 -6.24 5.69
N GLY A 237 -11.08 -5.76 4.46
CA GLY A 237 -10.96 -6.58 3.26
C GLY A 237 -9.52 -6.82 2.79
N MET A 238 -8.52 -6.05 3.22
CA MET A 238 -7.18 -6.08 2.59
C MET A 238 -6.20 -7.05 3.27
N ASP A 239 -5.93 -6.88 4.56
CA ASP A 239 -5.03 -7.77 5.34
C ASP A 239 -5.77 -9.03 5.86
N ARG A 240 -7.11 -9.07 5.79
CA ARG A 240 -7.97 -10.19 6.22
C ARG A 240 -9.20 -10.37 5.32
N PRO A 241 -9.06 -10.69 4.01
CA PRO A 241 -10.21 -10.92 3.13
C PRO A 241 -11.13 -12.00 3.72
N ASN A 242 -12.26 -11.57 4.28
CA ASN A 242 -13.24 -12.44 4.90
C ASN A 242 -13.96 -13.22 3.80
N GLY A 243 -13.62 -14.50 3.66
CA GLY A 243 -14.24 -15.41 2.70
C GLY A 243 -13.62 -15.41 1.31
N LYS A 244 -14.42 -15.79 0.31
CA LYS A 244 -13.99 -15.96 -1.08
C LYS A 244 -13.83 -14.61 -1.77
N SER A 245 -12.90 -14.53 -2.72
CA SER A 245 -12.67 -13.34 -3.57
C SER A 245 -12.73 -13.70 -5.06
N LEU A 246 -13.26 -12.78 -5.86
CA LEU A 246 -13.36 -12.87 -7.32
C LEU A 246 -12.44 -11.83 -7.95
N VAL A 247 -11.55 -12.25 -8.84
CA VAL A 247 -10.73 -11.34 -9.64
C VAL A 247 -11.26 -11.32 -11.06
N VAL A 248 -11.62 -10.13 -11.54
CA VAL A 248 -12.15 -9.93 -12.89
C VAL A 248 -11.16 -9.11 -13.70
N PHE A 249 -10.59 -9.74 -14.72
CA PHE A 249 -9.60 -9.14 -15.61
C PHE A 249 -10.26 -8.54 -16.86
N GLY A 250 -9.73 -7.42 -17.31
CA GLY A 250 -9.85 -7.00 -18.71
C GLY A 250 -9.01 -7.90 -19.62
N LEU A 251 -9.36 -7.95 -20.91
CA LEU A 251 -8.59 -8.69 -21.91
C LEU A 251 -7.42 -7.85 -22.47
N SER A 252 -7.76 -6.84 -23.28
CA SER A 252 -6.81 -5.89 -23.87
C SER A 252 -6.09 -5.07 -22.80
N ASP A 253 -4.80 -4.81 -23.01
CA ASP A 253 -3.88 -4.06 -22.15
C ASP A 253 -3.70 -4.61 -20.70
N VAL A 254 -4.20 -5.83 -20.42
CA VAL A 254 -4.16 -6.47 -19.10
C VAL A 254 -3.67 -7.91 -19.20
N LEU A 255 -4.49 -8.85 -19.67
CA LEU A 255 -4.09 -10.24 -19.90
C LEU A 255 -3.30 -10.40 -21.21
N CYS A 256 -3.63 -9.58 -22.21
CA CYS A 256 -2.85 -9.40 -23.42
C CYS A 256 -2.16 -8.02 -23.40
N PRO A 257 -0.90 -7.88 -23.87
CA PRO A 257 -0.15 -6.63 -23.79
C PRO A 257 -0.46 -5.64 -24.92
N TYR A 258 -1.61 -5.77 -25.57
CA TYR A 258 -2.08 -5.01 -26.72
C TYR A 258 -3.61 -5.06 -26.81
N ASP A 259 -4.22 -4.26 -27.69
CA ASP A 259 -5.64 -4.43 -28.04
C ASP A 259 -5.85 -5.67 -28.92
N VAL A 260 -6.60 -6.63 -28.39
CA VAL A 260 -6.90 -7.89 -29.08
C VAL A 260 -7.67 -7.64 -30.38
N LEU A 261 -8.49 -6.60 -30.45
CA LEU A 261 -9.27 -6.30 -31.66
C LEU A 261 -8.38 -5.82 -32.81
N ASP A 262 -7.24 -5.18 -32.52
CA ASP A 262 -6.24 -4.80 -33.53
C ASP A 262 -5.53 -6.02 -34.12
N LYS A 263 -5.31 -7.05 -33.30
CA LYS A 263 -4.79 -8.33 -33.77
C LYS A 263 -5.79 -9.05 -34.70
N VAL A 264 -7.08 -8.98 -34.42
CA VAL A 264 -8.14 -9.52 -35.29
C VAL A 264 -8.21 -8.76 -36.63
N LEU A 265 -8.07 -7.43 -36.61
CA LEU A 265 -8.00 -6.60 -37.82
C LEU A 265 -6.80 -6.99 -38.70
N VAL A 266 -5.61 -7.15 -38.12
CA VAL A 266 -4.41 -7.58 -38.86
C VAL A 266 -4.60 -8.96 -39.49
N GLU A 267 -5.17 -9.94 -38.77
CA GLU A 267 -5.47 -11.27 -39.32
C GLU A 267 -6.61 -11.28 -40.36
N ALA A 268 -7.40 -10.20 -40.44
CA ALA A 268 -8.38 -9.92 -41.48
C ALA A 268 -7.81 -9.12 -42.66
N GLY A 269 -6.52 -8.74 -42.62
CA GLY A 269 -5.88 -7.90 -43.63
C GLY A 269 -6.38 -6.45 -43.63
N ILE A 270 -6.63 -5.89 -42.45
CA ILE A 270 -6.94 -4.48 -42.22
C ILE A 270 -5.85 -3.92 -41.29
N ASP A 271 -5.25 -2.78 -41.66
CA ASP A 271 -4.33 -2.06 -40.78
C ASP A 271 -5.13 -1.30 -39.72
N PRO A 272 -4.95 -1.59 -38.41
CA PRO A 272 -5.62 -0.89 -37.32
C PRO A 272 -5.46 0.63 -37.37
N ALA A 273 -4.32 1.15 -37.84
CA ALA A 273 -4.07 2.58 -37.92
C ALA A 273 -4.97 3.32 -38.93
N THR A 274 -5.58 2.58 -39.88
CA THR A 274 -6.52 3.15 -40.86
C THR A 274 -7.94 3.29 -40.31
N VAL A 275 -8.26 2.62 -39.20
CA VAL A 275 -9.60 2.67 -38.58
C VAL A 275 -9.74 3.94 -37.73
N LYS A 276 -10.59 4.87 -38.20
CA LYS A 276 -10.93 6.10 -37.47
C LYS A 276 -11.71 5.78 -36.19
N CYS A 277 -10.98 5.57 -35.10
CA CYS A 277 -11.51 5.44 -33.76
C CYS A 277 -11.88 6.82 -33.20
N GLY A 278 -13.02 6.94 -32.53
CA GLY A 278 -13.36 8.16 -31.77
C GLY A 278 -12.59 8.25 -30.45
N ASN A 279 -12.75 9.38 -29.74
CA ASN A 279 -11.96 9.71 -28.54
C ASN A 279 -12.18 8.78 -27.33
N CYS A 280 -13.13 7.83 -27.37
CA CYS A 280 -13.34 6.84 -26.31
C CYS A 280 -13.23 5.39 -26.83
N LYS A 281 -12.67 4.47 -26.03
CA LYS A 281 -12.42 3.09 -26.45
C LYS A 281 -13.66 2.35 -26.96
N ASP A 282 -14.86 2.60 -26.41
CA ASP A 282 -16.09 1.94 -26.91
C ASP A 282 -16.50 2.45 -28.31
N SER A 283 -16.29 3.74 -28.61
CA SER A 283 -16.46 4.25 -29.99
C SER A 283 -15.41 3.67 -30.94
N GLY A 284 -14.16 3.49 -30.46
CA GLY A 284 -13.11 2.79 -31.18
C GLY A 284 -13.45 1.32 -31.45
N ALA A 285 -13.94 0.59 -30.45
CA ALA A 285 -14.36 -0.79 -30.59
C ALA A 285 -15.50 -0.95 -31.61
N LYS A 286 -16.52 -0.07 -31.58
CA LYS A 286 -17.56 -0.04 -32.61
C LYS A 286 -17.01 0.24 -34.02
N ALA A 287 -16.08 1.20 -34.16
CA ALA A 287 -15.44 1.50 -35.45
C ALA A 287 -14.60 0.32 -35.98
N LYS A 288 -13.81 -0.32 -35.12
CA LYS A 288 -13.00 -1.52 -35.44
C LYS A 288 -13.89 -2.72 -35.79
N VAL A 289 -14.99 -2.93 -35.09
CA VAL A 289 -15.98 -3.99 -35.44
C VAL A 289 -16.67 -3.70 -36.77
N ALA A 290 -17.08 -2.45 -37.03
CA ALA A 290 -17.65 -2.08 -38.33
C ALA A 290 -16.67 -2.29 -39.50
N ALA A 291 -15.36 -2.08 -39.27
CA ALA A 291 -14.31 -2.33 -40.26
C ALA A 291 -14.14 -3.82 -40.61
N LEU A 292 -14.51 -4.76 -39.73
CA LEU A 292 -14.48 -6.21 -40.01
C LEU A 292 -15.58 -6.68 -40.98
N ARG A 293 -16.54 -5.82 -41.35
CA ARG A 293 -17.68 -6.20 -42.21
C ARG A 293 -17.24 -6.88 -43.51
N GLY A 294 -17.79 -8.06 -43.79
CA GLY A 294 -17.47 -8.86 -44.98
C GLY A 294 -16.13 -9.58 -44.93
N LYS A 295 -15.47 -9.64 -43.77
CA LYS A 295 -14.25 -10.44 -43.56
C LYS A 295 -14.60 -11.81 -42.99
N ASP A 296 -13.89 -12.84 -43.46
CA ASP A 296 -14.01 -14.23 -43.01
C ASP A 296 -13.71 -14.38 -41.51
N ALA A 297 -14.64 -14.99 -40.78
CA ALA A 297 -14.57 -15.18 -39.33
C ALA A 297 -13.43 -16.11 -38.88
N VAL A 298 -12.83 -16.91 -39.77
CA VAL A 298 -11.64 -17.73 -39.45
C VAL A 298 -10.44 -16.87 -39.02
N CYS A 299 -10.40 -15.56 -39.33
CA CYS A 299 -9.36 -14.68 -38.78
C CYS A 299 -9.35 -14.63 -37.23
N MET A 300 -10.52 -14.82 -36.60
CA MET A 300 -10.64 -14.89 -35.14
C MET A 300 -9.89 -16.10 -34.56
N GLN A 301 -9.96 -17.24 -35.24
CA GLN A 301 -9.22 -18.44 -34.85
C GLN A 301 -7.71 -18.23 -35.01
N ARG A 302 -7.27 -17.65 -36.14
CA ARG A 302 -5.84 -17.31 -36.36
C ARG A 302 -5.31 -16.33 -35.30
N ALA A 303 -6.12 -15.35 -34.90
CA ALA A 303 -5.80 -14.41 -33.83
C ALA A 303 -5.70 -15.09 -32.45
N ALA A 304 -6.57 -16.07 -32.17
CA ALA A 304 -6.55 -16.88 -30.94
C ALA A 304 -5.32 -17.81 -30.86
N GLU A 305 -4.95 -18.45 -31.99
CA GLU A 305 -3.78 -19.35 -32.07
C GLU A 305 -2.46 -18.60 -31.87
N LYS A 306 -2.37 -17.35 -32.34
CA LYS A 306 -1.19 -16.50 -32.22
C LYS A 306 -1.17 -15.65 -30.93
N LEU A 307 -2.06 -15.88 -29.96
CA LEU A 307 -2.23 -14.98 -28.83
C LEU A 307 -0.98 -14.92 -27.93
N GLU A 308 -0.59 -13.72 -27.51
CA GLU A 308 0.47 -13.50 -26.52
C GLU A 308 -0.13 -12.99 -25.21
N PHE A 309 0.42 -13.46 -24.10
CA PHE A 309 0.02 -13.05 -22.76
C PHE A 309 0.99 -12.03 -22.18
N THR A 310 0.46 -11.12 -21.36
CA THR A 310 1.23 -10.16 -20.58
C THR A 310 2.24 -10.88 -19.68
N LYS A 311 3.43 -10.30 -19.51
CA LYS A 311 4.47 -10.87 -18.65
C LYS A 311 3.91 -11.10 -17.24
N GLY A 312 4.11 -12.30 -16.70
CA GLY A 312 3.60 -12.68 -15.37
C GLY A 312 2.16 -13.18 -15.34
N ALA A 313 1.36 -13.04 -16.40
CA ALA A 313 -0.08 -13.38 -16.34
C ALA A 313 -0.35 -14.85 -15.98
N ARG A 314 0.39 -15.80 -16.57
CA ARG A 314 0.27 -17.23 -16.22
C ARG A 314 0.58 -17.50 -14.75
N LEU A 315 1.60 -16.85 -14.19
CA LEU A 315 1.98 -16.99 -12.78
C LEU A 315 0.91 -16.38 -11.86
N VAL A 316 0.48 -15.14 -12.12
CA VAL A 316 -0.54 -14.44 -11.34
C VAL A 316 -1.85 -15.22 -11.30
N CYS A 317 -2.36 -15.67 -12.45
CA CYS A 317 -3.58 -16.47 -12.49
C CYS A 317 -3.40 -17.80 -11.74
N HIS A 318 -2.30 -18.52 -11.98
CA HIS A 318 -2.02 -19.80 -11.30
C HIS A 318 -1.94 -19.65 -9.77
N SER A 319 -1.13 -18.72 -9.26
CA SER A 319 -0.97 -18.53 -7.81
C SER A 319 -2.25 -18.04 -7.15
N LEU A 320 -3.02 -17.15 -7.78
CA LEU A 320 -4.33 -16.74 -7.25
C LEU A 320 -5.32 -17.92 -7.20
N LYS A 321 -5.29 -18.84 -8.18
CA LYS A 321 -6.09 -20.09 -8.14
C LYS A 321 -5.67 -21.01 -7.00
N GLU A 322 -4.36 -21.18 -6.75
CA GLU A 322 -3.84 -21.98 -5.63
C GLU A 322 -4.25 -21.40 -4.26
N ILE A 323 -4.32 -20.07 -4.13
CA ILE A 323 -4.79 -19.38 -2.92
C ILE A 323 -6.34 -19.47 -2.76
N GLY A 324 -7.06 -19.88 -3.81
CA GLY A 324 -8.51 -20.09 -3.78
C GLY A 324 -9.36 -18.94 -4.34
N PHE A 325 -8.76 -17.96 -5.03
CA PHE A 325 -9.51 -16.95 -5.75
C PHE A 325 -10.28 -17.57 -6.92
N ARG A 326 -11.48 -17.02 -7.19
CA ARG A 326 -12.20 -17.23 -8.44
C ARG A 326 -11.70 -16.22 -9.47
N LEU A 327 -11.46 -16.66 -10.69
CA LEU A 327 -10.93 -15.78 -11.76
C LEU A 327 -11.91 -15.68 -12.93
N ALA A 328 -12.09 -14.48 -13.45
CA ALA A 328 -12.94 -14.17 -14.57
C ALA A 328 -12.23 -13.26 -15.58
N VAL A 329 -12.57 -13.36 -16.86
CA VAL A 329 -12.26 -12.34 -17.86
C VAL A 329 -13.54 -11.76 -18.44
N ILE A 330 -13.65 -10.43 -18.50
CA ILE A 330 -14.74 -9.71 -19.18
C ILE A 330 -14.16 -8.87 -20.31
N SER A 331 -14.72 -9.01 -21.52
CA SER A 331 -14.39 -8.14 -22.66
C SER A 331 -15.61 -7.58 -23.36
N SER A 332 -15.57 -6.29 -23.73
CA SER A 332 -16.56 -5.66 -24.61
C SER A 332 -16.26 -5.89 -26.11
N THR A 333 -15.12 -6.48 -26.49
CA THR A 333 -14.60 -6.47 -27.87
C THR A 333 -15.04 -7.62 -28.79
N GLY A 334 -16.06 -8.43 -28.44
CA GLY A 334 -16.66 -9.38 -29.41
C GLY A 334 -16.07 -10.80 -29.47
N CYS A 335 -14.93 -11.06 -28.81
CA CYS A 335 -14.00 -12.12 -29.19
C CYS A 335 -14.14 -13.45 -28.41
N ARG A 336 -15.31 -14.13 -28.44
CA ARG A 336 -15.57 -15.34 -27.63
C ARG A 336 -14.55 -16.48 -27.80
N LEU A 337 -14.12 -16.77 -29.03
CA LEU A 337 -13.10 -17.81 -29.29
C LEU A 337 -11.76 -17.49 -28.62
N ILE A 338 -11.35 -16.23 -28.62
CA ILE A 338 -10.12 -15.78 -27.94
C ILE A 338 -10.30 -15.89 -26.43
N LEU A 339 -11.48 -15.50 -25.90
CA LEU A 339 -11.78 -15.63 -24.47
C LEU A 339 -11.76 -17.07 -23.98
N GLU A 340 -12.30 -18.03 -24.73
CA GLU A 340 -12.22 -19.45 -24.38
C GLU A 340 -10.78 -19.97 -24.39
N ARG A 341 -9.94 -19.52 -25.34
CA ARG A 341 -8.50 -19.86 -25.32
C ARG A 341 -7.81 -19.29 -24.08
N VAL A 342 -8.06 -18.02 -23.75
CA VAL A 342 -7.54 -17.34 -22.55
C VAL A 342 -7.99 -18.08 -21.28
N LYS A 343 -9.27 -18.47 -21.20
CA LYS A 343 -9.85 -19.22 -20.09
C LYS A 343 -9.14 -20.55 -19.87
N GLN A 344 -8.97 -21.34 -20.94
CA GLN A 344 -8.31 -22.63 -20.88
C GLN A 344 -6.82 -22.51 -20.52
N GLU A 345 -6.11 -21.54 -21.09
CA GLU A 345 -4.67 -21.40 -20.89
C GLU A 345 -4.27 -20.76 -19.54
N LEU A 346 -5.11 -19.88 -18.98
CA LEU A 346 -4.88 -19.24 -17.69
C LEU A 346 -5.67 -19.87 -16.53
N GLY A 347 -6.49 -20.90 -16.79
CA GLY A 347 -7.28 -21.60 -15.77
C GLY A 347 -8.40 -20.75 -15.15
N LEU A 348 -9.04 -19.87 -15.94
CA LEU A 348 -10.10 -18.98 -15.45
C LEU A 348 -11.42 -19.76 -15.26
N ASP A 349 -12.20 -19.39 -14.25
CA ASP A 349 -13.51 -19.98 -13.98
C ASP A 349 -14.57 -19.44 -14.96
N TYR A 350 -14.50 -18.14 -15.25
CA TYR A 350 -15.45 -17.43 -16.12
C TYR A 350 -14.77 -16.72 -17.28
N ALA A 351 -15.46 -16.67 -18.41
CA ALA A 351 -15.10 -15.86 -19.55
C ALA A 351 -16.40 -15.31 -20.16
N ILE A 352 -16.50 -13.98 -20.24
CA ILE A 352 -17.72 -13.29 -20.65
C ILE A 352 -17.34 -12.24 -21.69
N SER A 353 -17.88 -12.39 -22.89
CA SER A 353 -17.78 -11.38 -23.95
C SER A 353 -19.13 -11.02 -24.50
N ARG A 354 -19.25 -9.81 -25.02
CA ARG A 354 -20.18 -9.56 -26.13
C ARG A 354 -19.72 -10.41 -27.33
N ASP A 355 -20.62 -10.92 -28.16
CA ASP A 355 -20.26 -11.70 -29.35
C ASP A 355 -20.30 -10.82 -30.61
N LEU A 356 -19.36 -11.02 -31.55
CA LEU A 356 -19.49 -10.49 -32.91
C LEU A 356 -20.52 -11.31 -33.68
N GLU A 357 -21.35 -10.63 -34.47
CA GLU A 357 -22.31 -11.30 -35.34
C GLU A 357 -21.63 -11.76 -36.64
N VAL A 358 -21.91 -13.01 -37.01
CA VAL A 358 -21.41 -13.68 -38.21
C VAL A 358 -22.61 -14.12 -39.03
N ASP A 359 -22.55 -13.94 -40.34
CA ASP A 359 -23.59 -14.32 -41.28
C ASP A 359 -23.57 -15.82 -41.63
N LYS A 360 -24.44 -16.22 -42.56
CA LYS A 360 -24.54 -17.62 -43.03
C LYS A 360 -23.35 -18.08 -43.87
N ASP A 361 -22.58 -17.15 -44.40
CA ASP A 361 -21.42 -17.39 -45.26
C ASP A 361 -20.10 -17.34 -44.46
N ASN A 362 -20.20 -17.35 -43.12
CA ASN A 362 -19.10 -17.26 -42.15
C ASN A 362 -18.30 -15.95 -42.23
N THR A 363 -18.94 -14.83 -42.61
CA THR A 363 -18.31 -13.50 -42.60
C THR A 363 -18.91 -12.59 -41.52
N PHE A 364 -18.12 -11.66 -40.98
CA PHE A 364 -18.63 -10.72 -39.99
C PHE A 364 -19.63 -9.73 -40.62
N THR A 365 -20.76 -9.49 -39.95
CA THR A 365 -21.74 -8.47 -40.38
C THR A 365 -21.26 -7.05 -40.11
N GLY A 366 -20.23 -6.90 -39.25
CA GLY A 366 -19.74 -5.61 -38.74
C GLY A 366 -20.54 -5.07 -37.55
N GLN A 367 -21.32 -5.92 -36.88
CA GLN A 367 -22.13 -5.58 -35.70
C GLN A 367 -21.92 -6.61 -34.58
N TYR A 368 -22.42 -6.30 -33.37
CA TYR A 368 -22.47 -7.29 -32.29
C TYR A 368 -23.77 -8.09 -32.35
N ALA A 369 -23.71 -9.35 -31.92
CA ALA A 369 -24.88 -10.21 -31.85
C ALA A 369 -25.92 -9.62 -30.86
N GLY A 370 -27.13 -9.37 -31.37
CA GLY A 370 -28.24 -8.80 -30.60
C GLY A 370 -28.43 -7.28 -30.72
N ASP A 371 -27.50 -6.53 -31.31
CA ASP A 371 -27.63 -5.07 -31.53
C ASP A 371 -28.81 -4.72 -32.48
N HIS A 372 -29.35 -5.70 -33.20
CA HIS A 372 -30.49 -5.58 -34.13
C HIS A 372 -31.88 -5.38 -33.47
N LYS A 373 -32.01 -5.42 -32.14
CA LYS A 373 -33.30 -5.21 -31.44
C LYS A 373 -33.42 -3.78 -30.91
N GLU A 374 -34.54 -3.12 -31.21
CA GLU A 374 -34.86 -1.77 -30.71
C GLU A 374 -34.99 -1.72 -29.17
N GLU A 375 -35.22 -2.86 -28.51
CA GLU A 375 -35.18 -3.05 -27.05
C GLU A 375 -33.92 -3.82 -26.58
N GLY A 376 -32.78 -3.65 -27.27
CA GLY A 376 -31.55 -4.38 -26.96
C GLY A 376 -31.02 -4.12 -25.54
N THR A 377 -31.09 -5.13 -24.66
CA THR A 377 -30.43 -5.10 -23.35
C THR A 377 -28.93 -4.89 -23.54
N ALA A 378 -28.45 -3.68 -23.24
CA ALA A 378 -27.04 -3.35 -23.42
C ALA A 378 -26.16 -4.30 -22.58
N PHE A 379 -25.08 -4.81 -23.16
CA PHE A 379 -24.10 -5.61 -22.42
C PHE A 379 -23.48 -4.77 -21.29
N ASN A 380 -24.01 -4.95 -20.09
CA ASN A 380 -23.62 -4.25 -18.88
C ASN A 380 -22.67 -5.12 -18.07
N LYS A 381 -21.44 -4.63 -17.87
CA LYS A 381 -20.41 -5.38 -17.14
C LYS A 381 -20.82 -5.57 -15.68
N ALA A 382 -21.52 -4.61 -15.06
CA ALA A 382 -21.88 -4.66 -13.64
C ALA A 382 -22.80 -5.83 -13.30
N ASP A 383 -23.81 -6.10 -14.14
CA ASP A 383 -24.76 -7.19 -13.94
C ASP A 383 -24.04 -8.56 -13.96
N TYR A 384 -23.05 -8.73 -14.86
CA TYR A 384 -22.22 -9.93 -14.88
C TYR A 384 -21.29 -10.05 -13.65
N LEU A 385 -20.79 -8.93 -13.10
CA LEU A 385 -20.03 -8.95 -11.84
C LEU A 385 -20.90 -9.46 -10.69
N GLN A 386 -22.12 -8.93 -10.56
CA GLN A 386 -23.10 -9.33 -9.55
C GLN A 386 -23.45 -10.82 -9.69
N LEU A 387 -23.85 -11.27 -10.90
CA LEU A 387 -24.21 -12.66 -11.15
C LEU A 387 -23.09 -13.67 -10.86
N MET A 388 -21.83 -13.32 -11.16
CA MET A 388 -20.69 -14.18 -10.79
C MET A 388 -20.44 -14.21 -9.28
N ALA A 389 -20.59 -13.08 -8.61
CA ALA A 389 -20.39 -12.95 -7.18
C ALA A 389 -21.48 -13.70 -6.39
N GLU A 390 -22.75 -13.49 -6.73
CA GLU A 390 -23.91 -14.21 -6.18
C GLU A 390 -23.77 -15.73 -6.34
N ARG A 391 -23.42 -16.19 -7.55
CA ARG A 391 -23.26 -17.61 -7.86
C ARG A 391 -22.24 -18.31 -6.96
N ASP A 392 -21.13 -17.65 -6.66
CA ASP A 392 -20.05 -18.25 -5.85
C ASP A 392 -20.15 -17.92 -4.36
N GLY A 393 -21.09 -17.08 -3.94
CA GLY A 393 -21.22 -16.59 -2.57
C GLY A 393 -20.07 -15.66 -2.18
N ILE A 394 -19.79 -14.68 -3.04
CA ILE A 394 -18.71 -13.68 -2.90
C ILE A 394 -19.36 -12.32 -2.65
N ASP A 395 -18.89 -11.60 -1.64
CA ASP A 395 -19.31 -10.22 -1.38
C ASP A 395 -18.90 -9.31 -2.56
N LEU A 396 -19.70 -8.32 -2.92
CA LEU A 396 -19.36 -7.37 -3.98
C LEU A 396 -18.07 -6.59 -3.63
N LYS A 397 -17.86 -6.28 -2.34
CA LYS A 397 -16.61 -5.72 -1.79
C LYS A 397 -15.40 -6.66 -1.92
N ASN A 398 -15.61 -7.92 -2.31
CA ASN A 398 -14.63 -8.95 -2.64
C ASN A 398 -14.48 -9.24 -4.15
N VAL A 399 -15.06 -8.39 -5.01
CA VAL A 399 -14.86 -8.42 -6.47
C VAL A 399 -13.78 -7.42 -6.87
N ILE A 400 -12.56 -7.93 -7.08
CA ILE A 400 -11.39 -7.17 -7.54
C ILE A 400 -11.51 -6.91 -9.05
N LEU A 401 -11.40 -5.65 -9.46
CA LEU A 401 -11.51 -5.24 -10.87
C LEU A 401 -10.14 -4.85 -11.42
N VAL A 402 -9.69 -5.50 -12.49
CA VAL A 402 -8.32 -5.31 -13.03
C VAL A 402 -8.36 -4.85 -14.49
N GLY A 403 -8.13 -3.57 -14.73
CA GLY A 403 -8.06 -2.99 -16.08
C GLY A 403 -8.85 -1.69 -16.25
N THR A 404 -9.51 -1.54 -17.41
CA THR A 404 -10.34 -0.38 -17.76
C THR A 404 -11.84 -0.70 -17.60
N PHE A 405 -12.25 -1.16 -16.41
CA PHE A 405 -13.66 -1.51 -16.15
C PHE A 405 -14.60 -0.30 -16.17
N THR A 406 -14.14 0.81 -15.59
CA THR A 406 -14.86 2.07 -15.44
C THR A 406 -14.80 2.97 -16.68
N GLN A 407 -14.03 2.60 -17.71
CA GLN A 407 -13.89 3.40 -18.92
C GLN A 407 -15.17 3.37 -19.76
N GLY A 408 -15.68 4.55 -20.12
CA GLY A 408 -16.93 4.69 -20.90
C GLY A 408 -18.20 4.86 -20.05
N MET A 409 -18.10 4.71 -18.72
CA MET A 409 -19.17 5.04 -17.78
C MET A 409 -19.21 6.56 -17.49
N SER A 410 -20.33 7.07 -16.97
CA SER A 410 -20.40 8.43 -16.41
C SER A 410 -19.71 8.49 -15.04
N ASP A 411 -19.30 9.67 -14.59
CA ASP A 411 -18.57 9.84 -13.33
C ASP A 411 -19.35 9.31 -12.11
N GLU A 412 -20.68 9.40 -12.12
CA GLU A 412 -21.56 8.84 -11.08
C GLU A 412 -21.53 7.31 -11.09
N ALA A 413 -21.60 6.70 -12.28
CA ALA A 413 -21.52 5.25 -12.44
C ALA A 413 -20.11 4.71 -12.12
N VAL A 414 -19.05 5.47 -12.41
CA VAL A 414 -17.68 5.16 -11.99
C VAL A 414 -17.58 5.15 -10.47
N ARG A 415 -18.09 6.20 -9.79
CA ARG A 415 -18.09 6.28 -8.32
C ARG A 415 -18.87 5.12 -7.69
N LEU A 416 -20.11 4.91 -8.11
CA LEU A 416 -20.96 3.81 -7.63
C LEU A 416 -20.29 2.44 -7.81
N SER A 417 -19.65 2.20 -8.96
CA SER A 417 -18.91 0.95 -9.23
C SER A 417 -17.72 0.77 -8.28
N LEU A 418 -16.93 1.82 -8.03
CA LEU A 418 -15.78 1.80 -7.12
C LEU A 418 -16.15 1.70 -5.63
N ASP A 419 -17.34 2.16 -5.25
CA ASP A 419 -17.84 2.03 -3.87
C ASP A 419 -18.55 0.67 -3.64
N THR A 420 -19.08 0.06 -4.70
CA THR A 420 -19.75 -1.26 -4.67
C THR A 420 -18.76 -2.42 -4.78
N PHE A 421 -17.80 -2.35 -5.71
CA PHE A 421 -16.81 -3.39 -6.00
C PHE A 421 -15.40 -2.93 -5.66
N GLY A 422 -14.52 -3.84 -5.21
CA GLY A 422 -13.11 -3.49 -5.11
C GLY A 422 -12.18 -4.51 -4.47
N PRO A 423 -10.86 -4.19 -4.40
CA PRO A 423 -10.22 -3.00 -4.97
C PRO A 423 -10.25 -2.96 -6.50
N SER A 424 -10.20 -1.74 -7.06
CA SER A 424 -9.94 -1.50 -8.47
C SER A 424 -8.43 -1.34 -8.70
N ILE A 425 -7.92 -1.94 -9.77
CA ILE A 425 -6.50 -1.93 -10.16
C ILE A 425 -6.41 -1.52 -11.63
N HIS A 426 -5.68 -0.44 -11.90
CA HIS A 426 -5.49 0.06 -13.26
C HIS A 426 -4.00 0.31 -13.55
N PHE A 427 -3.47 -0.38 -14.57
CA PHE A 427 -2.06 -0.28 -14.96
C PHE A 427 -1.82 0.89 -15.90
N HIS A 428 -1.07 1.88 -15.43
CA HIS A 428 -0.57 2.97 -16.27
C HIS A 428 0.78 2.57 -16.90
N ALA A 429 0.73 1.91 -18.05
CA ALA A 429 1.92 1.69 -18.87
C ALA A 429 2.04 2.81 -19.92
N PRO A 430 3.16 3.57 -19.99
CA PRO A 430 3.48 4.31 -21.20
C PRO A 430 3.75 3.32 -22.34
N GLU A 431 3.32 3.65 -23.57
CA GLU A 431 3.34 2.76 -24.74
C GLU A 431 4.71 2.09 -25.01
N SER A 432 5.80 2.72 -24.56
CA SER A 432 7.17 2.23 -24.70
C SER A 432 7.55 1.07 -23.76
N LYS A 433 6.71 0.67 -22.79
CA LYS A 433 7.00 -0.41 -21.83
C LYS A 433 5.85 -1.40 -21.75
N LYS A 434 6.10 -2.66 -22.17
CA LYS A 434 5.14 -3.77 -21.98
C LYS A 434 4.79 -3.91 -20.48
N PRO A 435 3.50 -4.03 -20.11
CA PRO A 435 3.11 -4.23 -18.72
C PRO A 435 3.61 -5.58 -18.17
N CYS A 436 3.76 -5.64 -16.85
CA CYS A 436 4.03 -6.88 -16.10
C CYS A 436 2.94 -7.02 -15.06
N LEU A 437 2.17 -8.11 -15.10
CA LEU A 437 1.01 -8.30 -14.22
C LEU A 437 1.43 -8.62 -12.77
N LEU A 438 2.72 -8.86 -12.51
CA LEU A 438 3.24 -9.13 -11.15
C LEU A 438 3.05 -7.95 -10.18
N SER A 439 2.99 -6.70 -10.67
CA SER A 439 2.73 -5.54 -9.79
C SER A 439 1.37 -5.65 -9.09
N MET A 440 0.41 -6.35 -9.69
CA MET A 440 -0.89 -6.64 -9.11
C MET A 440 -0.82 -7.34 -7.75
N LEU A 441 0.10 -8.28 -7.56
CA LEU A 441 0.21 -9.02 -6.30
C LEU A 441 0.59 -8.07 -5.15
N TYR A 442 1.50 -7.13 -5.40
CA TYR A 442 1.85 -6.08 -4.43
C TYR A 442 0.67 -5.17 -4.11
N LEU A 443 -0.14 -4.82 -5.10
CA LEU A 443 -1.37 -4.02 -4.90
C LEU A 443 -2.44 -4.77 -4.09
N LEU A 444 -2.50 -6.10 -4.23
CA LEU A 444 -3.34 -6.97 -3.39
C LEU A 444 -2.78 -7.21 -1.98
N GLY A 445 -1.58 -6.70 -1.67
CA GLY A 445 -0.98 -6.76 -0.33
C GLY A 445 0.17 -7.76 -0.17
N PHE A 446 0.36 -8.70 -1.11
CA PHE A 446 1.45 -9.68 -1.08
C PHE A 446 2.83 -8.99 -1.00
N SER A 447 3.73 -9.54 -0.18
CA SER A 447 5.11 -9.09 -0.03
C SER A 447 6.02 -9.62 -1.13
N GLY A 448 7.21 -9.06 -1.25
CA GLY A 448 8.24 -9.55 -2.18
C GLY A 448 8.69 -10.98 -1.86
N PHE A 449 8.61 -11.37 -0.59
CA PHE A 449 8.86 -12.75 -0.15
C PHE A 449 7.77 -13.70 -0.68
N ASP A 450 6.49 -13.35 -0.52
CA ASP A 450 5.37 -14.19 -0.99
C ASP A 450 5.43 -14.39 -2.51
N VAL A 451 5.78 -13.33 -3.26
CA VAL A 451 5.90 -13.39 -4.73
C VAL A 451 7.12 -14.21 -5.18
N ASP A 452 8.25 -14.12 -4.47
CA ASP A 452 9.44 -14.96 -4.73
C ASP A 452 9.16 -16.43 -4.40
N GLU A 453 8.43 -16.71 -3.33
CA GLU A 453 8.00 -18.06 -2.98
C GLU A 453 7.09 -18.65 -4.08
N MET A 454 6.09 -17.90 -4.56
CA MET A 454 5.24 -18.31 -5.68
C MET A 454 6.05 -18.60 -6.96
N GLN A 455 7.06 -17.79 -7.27
CA GLN A 455 7.97 -18.04 -8.40
C GLN A 455 8.79 -19.32 -8.20
N CYS A 456 9.36 -19.52 -7.01
CA CYS A 456 10.14 -20.71 -6.68
C CYS A 456 9.32 -21.99 -6.66
N GLN A 457 8.08 -21.95 -6.15
CA GLN A 457 7.14 -23.07 -6.19
C GLN A 457 6.81 -23.45 -7.64
N ARG A 458 6.55 -22.46 -8.50
CA ARG A 458 6.27 -22.69 -9.92
C ARG A 458 7.44 -23.34 -10.66
N LEU A 459 8.66 -22.85 -10.45
CA LEU A 459 9.87 -23.45 -11.04
C LEU A 459 10.06 -24.90 -10.59
N LYS A 460 9.80 -25.24 -9.32
CA LYS A 460 9.83 -26.62 -8.82
C LYS A 460 8.78 -27.51 -9.49
N GLN A 461 7.55 -27.01 -9.69
CA GLN A 461 6.51 -27.74 -10.42
C GLN A 461 6.93 -28.02 -11.88
N GLU A 462 7.53 -27.05 -12.56
CA GLU A 462 8.00 -27.18 -13.94
C GLU A 462 9.18 -28.15 -14.07
N ILE A 463 10.15 -28.10 -13.15
CA ILE A 463 11.27 -29.06 -13.07
C ILE A 463 10.76 -30.47 -12.79
N ASN A 464 9.87 -30.66 -11.80
CA ASN A 464 9.31 -31.98 -11.49
C ASN A 464 8.45 -32.54 -12.65
N GLY A 465 7.74 -31.67 -13.38
CA GLY A 465 6.98 -32.03 -14.58
C GLY A 465 7.87 -32.40 -15.78
N GLN A 466 9.08 -31.86 -15.86
CA GLN A 466 10.09 -32.22 -16.87
C GLN A 466 10.91 -33.48 -16.48
N ALA A 467 11.22 -33.67 -15.20
CA ALA A 467 11.88 -34.87 -14.68
C ALA A 467 11.05 -36.15 -14.88
N LEU A 468 9.72 -36.03 -15.04
CA LEU A 468 8.83 -37.12 -15.45
C LEU A 468 8.92 -37.47 -16.96
N LYS A 469 9.70 -36.75 -17.75
CA LYS A 469 9.91 -37.01 -19.19
C LYS A 469 11.33 -37.43 -19.58
N GLU A 470 12.34 -37.13 -18.77
CA GLU A 470 13.72 -37.60 -18.98
C GLU A 470 14.31 -38.18 -17.70
N VAL A 471 14.47 -39.50 -17.66
CA VAL A 471 15.21 -40.19 -16.60
C VAL A 471 16.69 -40.16 -16.95
N ILE A 472 17.45 -39.31 -16.26
CA ILE A 472 18.91 -39.29 -16.26
C ILE A 472 19.37 -39.40 -14.79
N PRO A 473 20.42 -40.18 -14.44
CA PRO A 473 20.68 -40.58 -13.06
C PRO A 473 21.06 -39.43 -12.12
N GLU A 474 20.69 -39.58 -10.84
CA GLU A 474 21.00 -38.65 -9.76
C GLU A 474 22.51 -38.56 -9.44
N ALA A 475 23.19 -37.61 -10.06
CA ALA A 475 24.45 -37.04 -9.60
C ALA A 475 24.58 -35.59 -10.10
N ASP A 476 25.31 -34.75 -9.36
CA ASP A 476 25.70 -33.37 -9.74
C ASP A 476 24.63 -32.26 -9.80
N VAL A 477 23.64 -32.27 -8.89
CA VAL A 477 22.82 -31.06 -8.57
C VAL A 477 22.82 -30.73 -7.07
N MET A 478 24.01 -30.66 -6.45
CA MET A 478 24.21 -30.23 -5.06
C MET A 478 25.44 -29.31 -4.90
N SER A 479 25.56 -28.28 -5.75
CA SER A 479 26.56 -27.20 -5.59
C SER A 479 26.03 -25.80 -5.96
N GLY A 480 24.70 -25.66 -6.07
CA GLY A 480 24.01 -24.41 -6.45
C GLY A 480 23.48 -23.57 -5.28
N ALA A 481 23.88 -23.86 -4.03
CA ALA A 481 23.52 -23.04 -2.88
C ALA A 481 24.31 -21.71 -2.91
N SER A 482 23.85 -20.75 -3.70
CA SER A 482 24.40 -19.39 -3.65
C SER A 482 24.16 -18.83 -2.26
N SER A 483 25.24 -18.58 -1.53
CA SER A 483 25.23 -17.78 -0.31
C SER A 483 24.42 -16.49 -0.52
N PRO A 484 23.71 -15.99 0.52
CA PRO A 484 23.02 -14.72 0.40
C PRO A 484 24.04 -13.64 0.02
N LYS A 485 23.95 -13.13 -1.22
CA LYS A 485 24.89 -12.12 -1.72
C LYS A 485 24.74 -10.86 -0.89
N MET A 486 25.71 -10.67 0.00
CA MET A 486 25.80 -9.55 0.93
C MET A 486 25.82 -8.23 0.14
N ASN A 487 24.93 -7.29 0.51
CA ASN A 487 24.82 -5.88 0.08
C ASN A 487 25.23 -5.55 -1.38
N PRO A 488 24.28 -5.15 -2.26
CA PRO A 488 24.66 -4.51 -3.52
C PRO A 488 25.41 -3.20 -3.25
N GLU A 489 26.40 -2.91 -4.09
CA GLU A 489 27.31 -1.77 -3.95
C GLU A 489 26.54 -0.44 -3.97
N VAL A 490 26.56 0.23 -2.82
CA VAL A 490 26.24 1.64 -2.64
C VAL A 490 27.12 2.44 -3.61
N PRO A 491 26.57 3.17 -4.60
CA PRO A 491 27.37 3.78 -5.65
C PRO A 491 28.45 4.69 -5.04
N PRO A 492 29.70 4.65 -5.55
CA PRO A 492 30.84 5.24 -4.85
C PRO A 492 30.63 6.73 -4.56
N GLY A 493 30.67 7.09 -3.28
CA GLY A 493 30.39 8.43 -2.77
C GLY A 493 29.00 8.63 -2.15
N SER A 494 28.10 7.65 -2.21
CA SER A 494 26.78 7.75 -1.57
C SER A 494 26.79 7.34 -0.09
N ARG A 495 25.98 8.03 0.71
CA ARG A 495 25.83 7.82 2.16
C ARG A 495 24.41 7.37 2.49
N ARG A 496 24.28 6.43 3.43
CA ARG A 496 22.99 6.03 3.99
C ARG A 496 22.74 6.73 5.31
N TYR A 497 21.56 7.30 5.47
CA TYR A 497 21.10 7.96 6.68
C TYR A 497 19.88 7.24 7.24
N LEU A 498 19.81 7.19 8.57
CA LEU A 498 18.68 6.67 9.32
C LEU A 498 18.12 7.79 10.18
N LEU A 499 16.92 8.26 9.82
CA LEU A 499 16.18 9.23 10.59
C LEU A 499 15.15 8.50 11.46
N ARG A 500 14.99 8.97 12.69
CA ARG A 500 13.97 8.50 13.63
C ARG A 500 13.26 9.73 14.18
N VAL A 501 11.98 9.85 13.88
CA VAL A 501 11.14 10.97 14.26
C VAL A 501 10.08 10.48 15.25
N ARG A 502 9.94 11.21 16.35
CA ARG A 502 8.87 11.04 17.33
C ARG A 502 7.95 12.25 17.22
N CYS A 503 6.66 12.00 17.14
CA CYS A 503 5.62 13.03 17.10
C CYS A 503 4.71 12.85 18.31
N GLU A 504 4.41 13.97 18.98
CA GLU A 504 3.40 14.02 20.04
C GLU A 504 2.06 14.34 19.38
N GLY A 505 1.28 13.29 19.16
CA GLY A 505 0.14 13.29 18.23
C GLY A 505 0.46 12.77 16.82
N ASN A 506 -0.61 12.56 16.06
CA ASN A 506 -0.64 11.96 14.74
C ASN A 506 -1.35 12.90 13.75
N ASP A 507 -0.57 13.83 13.19
CA ASP A 507 -1.01 14.78 12.17
C ASP A 507 -0.32 14.47 10.82
N LEU A 508 -1.13 14.30 9.78
CA LEU A 508 -0.65 14.02 8.43
C LEU A 508 0.00 15.24 7.77
N GLN A 509 -0.37 16.47 8.15
CA GLN A 509 0.26 17.68 7.62
C GLN A 509 1.72 17.79 8.08
N SER A 510 1.99 17.47 9.35
CA SER A 510 3.33 17.38 9.92
C SER A 510 4.20 16.33 9.20
N PHE A 511 3.62 15.19 8.79
CA PHE A 511 4.34 14.20 7.98
C PHE A 511 4.60 14.68 6.54
N ALA A 512 3.68 15.43 5.93
CA ALA A 512 3.91 16.05 4.63
C ALA A 512 5.06 17.08 4.69
N GLN A 513 5.04 17.97 5.69
CA GLN A 513 6.10 18.97 5.94
C GLN A 513 7.47 18.31 6.18
N LEU A 514 7.52 17.19 6.91
CA LEU A 514 8.77 16.43 7.12
C LEU A 514 9.40 15.93 5.81
N MET A 515 8.61 15.66 4.78
CA MET A 515 9.09 15.22 3.46
C MET A 515 9.49 16.38 2.54
N GLU A 516 9.01 17.60 2.79
CA GLU A 516 9.18 18.75 1.90
C GLU A 516 10.66 19.12 1.64
N PRO A 517 11.57 19.17 2.64
CA PRO A 517 12.99 19.46 2.41
C PRO A 517 13.70 18.45 1.50
N LEU A 518 13.19 17.21 1.40
CA LEU A 518 13.78 16.17 0.55
C LEU A 518 13.43 16.33 -0.93
N ILE A 519 12.38 17.09 -1.26
CA ILE A 519 11.84 17.24 -2.62
C ILE A 519 12.88 17.72 -3.63
N PRO A 520 13.69 18.77 -3.39
CA PRO A 520 14.69 19.24 -4.36
C PRO A 520 15.75 18.18 -4.66
N PHE A 521 16.18 17.43 -3.65
CA PHE A 521 17.18 16.36 -3.78
C PHE A 521 16.61 15.14 -4.53
N CYS A 522 15.36 14.78 -4.28
CA CYS A 522 14.69 13.75 -5.08
C CYS A 522 14.52 14.18 -6.55
N LYS A 523 14.18 15.45 -6.84
CA LYS A 523 14.12 15.99 -8.22
C LYS A 523 15.48 15.95 -8.92
N ALA A 524 16.57 16.16 -8.18
CA ALA A 524 17.94 16.06 -8.70
C ALA A 524 18.45 14.60 -8.83
N GLY A 525 17.68 13.59 -8.39
CA GLY A 525 18.13 12.20 -8.33
C GLY A 525 19.21 11.93 -7.27
N THR A 526 19.44 12.88 -6.36
CA THR A 526 20.48 12.82 -5.32
C THR A 526 19.98 12.26 -4.00
N CYS A 527 18.68 12.09 -3.80
CA CYS A 527 18.10 11.44 -2.61
C CYS A 527 17.06 10.37 -3.00
N THR A 528 17.13 9.19 -2.38
CA THR A 528 16.13 8.11 -2.50
C THR A 528 15.68 7.61 -1.14
N ILE A 529 14.38 7.32 -1.00
CA ILE A 529 13.84 6.63 0.18
C ILE A 529 14.00 5.12 -0.04
N GLU A 530 14.74 4.47 0.86
CA GLU A 530 14.99 3.02 0.86
C GLU A 530 14.04 2.24 1.77
N ARG A 531 13.48 2.91 2.78
CA ARG A 531 12.55 2.36 3.75
C ARG A 531 11.79 3.48 4.47
N ILE A 532 10.49 3.30 4.68
CA ILE A 532 9.71 4.12 5.60
C ILE A 532 8.84 3.20 6.46
N GLN A 533 8.89 3.37 7.77
CA GLN A 533 7.98 2.71 8.68
C GLN A 533 7.41 3.74 9.63
N GLN A 534 6.08 3.78 9.74
CA GLN A 534 5.39 4.63 10.68
C GLN A 534 4.37 3.78 11.43
N VAL A 535 4.21 4.06 12.73
CA VAL A 535 3.21 3.46 13.59
C VAL A 535 2.64 4.53 14.50
N THR A 536 1.31 4.61 14.56
CA THR A 536 0.58 5.40 15.57
C THR A 536 0.23 4.51 16.76
N LEU A 537 0.55 4.97 17.96
CA LEU A 537 0.30 4.28 19.22
C LEU A 537 -1.09 4.63 19.80
N MET A 538 -1.51 3.87 20.81
CA MET A 538 -2.76 4.08 21.55
C MET A 538 -2.91 5.49 22.14
N SER A 539 -1.79 6.15 22.47
CA SER A 539 -1.75 7.53 22.99
C SER A 539 -1.78 8.59 21.88
N GLU A 540 -2.16 8.22 20.64
CA GLU A 540 -2.06 9.02 19.41
C GLU A 540 -0.64 9.51 19.06
N ASN A 541 0.36 9.21 19.88
CA ASN A 541 1.77 9.45 19.59
C ASN A 541 2.23 8.59 18.41
N ALA A 542 3.02 9.18 17.50
CA ALA A 542 3.53 8.49 16.34
C ALA A 542 5.05 8.34 16.36
N LEU A 543 5.52 7.18 15.88
CA LEU A 543 6.93 6.91 15.61
C LEU A 543 7.10 6.70 14.11
N MET A 544 8.03 7.43 13.49
CA MET A 544 8.46 7.21 12.12
C MET A 544 9.96 6.91 12.06
N GLY A 545 10.34 5.88 11.31
CA GLY A 545 11.71 5.62 10.89
C GLY A 545 11.84 5.68 9.38
N LEU A 546 12.85 6.39 8.91
CA LEU A 546 13.09 6.66 7.49
C LEU A 546 14.55 6.34 7.16
N SER A 547 14.77 5.48 6.17
CA SER A 547 16.10 5.19 5.62
C SER A 547 16.26 5.88 4.28
N LEU A 548 17.26 6.75 4.17
CA LEU A 548 17.59 7.51 2.97
C LEU A 548 18.95 7.08 2.41
N THR A 549 19.09 7.06 1.09
CA THR A 549 20.40 7.12 0.41
C THR A 549 20.57 8.51 -0.20
N VAL A 550 21.68 9.18 0.10
CA VAL A 550 22.03 10.50 -0.45
C VAL A 550 23.34 10.42 -1.23
N ASN A 551 23.31 10.97 -2.46
CA ASN A 551 24.38 10.94 -3.45
C ASN A 551 24.81 12.38 -3.76
N GLY A 552 26.03 12.81 -3.41
CA GLY A 552 26.47 14.17 -3.75
C GLY A 552 27.71 14.65 -3.00
N LEU A 553 28.13 15.88 -3.31
CA LEU A 553 29.29 16.54 -2.72
C LEU A 553 29.02 17.07 -1.28
N ASP A 554 27.80 17.53 -0.99
CA ASP A 554 27.33 17.83 0.37
C ASP A 554 26.11 16.95 0.70
N PRO A 555 26.31 15.77 1.29
CA PRO A 555 25.23 14.86 1.66
C PRO A 555 24.50 15.29 2.95
N GLU A 556 24.98 16.32 3.66
CA GLU A 556 24.33 16.85 4.87
C GLU A 556 23.34 17.97 4.55
N ALA A 557 23.43 18.58 3.35
CA ALA A 557 22.48 19.60 2.89
C ALA A 557 21.02 19.12 2.81
N ALA A 558 20.76 17.81 2.71
CA ALA A 558 19.42 17.23 2.73
C ALA A 558 18.90 16.87 4.13
N LEU A 559 19.71 17.07 5.17
CA LEU A 559 19.41 16.77 6.58
C LEU A 559 19.34 18.03 7.46
N LYS A 560 19.86 19.15 6.95
CA LYS A 560 19.74 20.50 7.50
C LYS A 560 18.40 21.11 7.06
#